data_AF-A0A6M1SNE8-F1
#
_entry.id   AF-A0A6M1SNE8-F1
#
_cell.length_a   1.000
_cell.length_b   1.000
_cell.length_c   1.000
_cell.angle_alpha   90.00
_cell.angle_beta   90.00
_cell.angle_gamma   90.00
#
_symmetry.space_group_name_H-M   'P 1'
#
loop_
_entity.id
_entity.type
_entity.pdbx_description
1 polymer ?
#
loop_
_entity_poly.entity_id
_entity_poly.type
_entity_poly.pdbx_seq_one_letter_code
_entity_poly.pdbx_strand_id
1 'polypeptide(L)'
;MIRTINIVLVFVSVAMLAGVYGLKFTIEGTAAERTALSAKIHEQEGELSLLQADWAVLNQPGHVEPIVRRHEVELAVGPVKQEQFAAFTAIPMRPARPDTAAMDALFQAVAEGIDPIDAILELEGIE
;
A
#
# COMPACT_ATOMS: atom_id res chain seq x y z
N MET A 1 -30.70 -69.86 -5.01
CA MET A 1 -29.39 -69.20 -4.86
C MET A 1 -29.00 -68.42 -6.11
N ILE A 2 -28.91 -69.05 -7.30
CA ILE A 2 -28.60 -68.36 -8.57
C ILE A 2 -29.59 -67.24 -8.91
N ARG A 3 -30.89 -67.47 -8.72
CA ARG A 3 -31.94 -66.47 -9.00
C ARG A 3 -31.79 -65.21 -8.14
N THR A 4 -31.41 -65.36 -6.86
CA THR A 4 -31.16 -64.26 -5.92
C THR A 4 -29.91 -63.47 -6.31
N ILE A 5 -28.82 -64.17 -6.68
CA ILE A 5 -27.58 -63.56 -7.17
C ILE A 5 -27.83 -62.74 -8.44
N ASN A 6 -28.58 -63.28 -9.40
CA ASN A 6 -28.92 -62.57 -10.64
C ASN A 6 -29.71 -61.29 -10.36
N ILE A 7 -30.67 -61.33 -9.44
CA ILE A 7 -31.44 -60.15 -9.05
C ILE A 7 -30.51 -59.07 -8.45
N VAL A 8 -29.61 -59.45 -7.54
CA VAL A 8 -28.62 -58.53 -6.97
C VAL A 8 -27.73 -57.94 -8.05
N LEU A 9 -27.24 -58.76 -8.99
CA LEU A 9 -26.40 -58.30 -10.09
C LEU A 9 -27.11 -57.26 -10.99
N VAL A 10 -28.41 -57.46 -11.25
CA VAL A 10 -29.21 -56.48 -12.00
C VAL A 10 -29.31 -55.16 -11.24
N PHE A 11 -29.62 -55.20 -9.94
CA PHE A 11 -29.68 -53.99 -9.12
C PHE A 11 -28.34 -53.25 -9.05
N VAL A 12 -27.23 -53.98 -8.87
CA VAL A 12 -25.88 -53.40 -8.89
C VAL A 12 -25.58 -52.76 -10.25
N SER A 13 -25.95 -53.42 -11.35
CA SER A 13 -25.75 -52.89 -12.70
C SER A 13 -26.55 -51.59 -12.93
N VAL A 14 -27.81 -51.54 -12.49
CA VAL A 14 -28.64 -50.33 -12.57
C VAL A 14 -28.08 -49.21 -11.69
N ALA A 15 -27.59 -49.53 -10.48
CA ALA A 15 -26.96 -48.56 -9.60
C ALA A 15 -25.67 -47.99 -10.19
N MET A 16 -24.83 -48.83 -10.80
CA MET A 16 -23.63 -48.39 -11.51
C MET A 16 -23.98 -47.49 -12.70
N LEU A 17 -24.97 -47.85 -13.50
CA LEU A 17 -25.44 -47.04 -14.63
C LEU A 17 -25.93 -45.66 -14.16
N ALA A 18 -26.74 -45.62 -13.10
CA ALA A 18 -27.21 -44.38 -12.50
C ALA A 18 -26.05 -43.52 -11.95
N GLY A 19 -25.06 -44.14 -11.31
CA GLY A 19 -23.87 -43.46 -10.81
C GLY A 19 -23.04 -42.81 -11.92
N VAL A 20 -22.78 -43.54 -13.01
CA VAL A 20 -22.05 -43.00 -14.18
C VAL A 20 -22.79 -41.84 -14.81
N TYR A 21 -24.11 -41.95 -14.98
CA TYR A 21 -24.92 -40.89 -15.59
C TYR A 21 -25.02 -39.65 -14.68
N GLY A 22 -25.15 -39.86 -13.37
CA GLY A 22 -25.11 -38.78 -12.40
C GLY A 22 -23.78 -38.02 -12.42
N LEU A 23 -22.65 -38.75 -12.45
CA LEU A 23 -21.33 -38.14 -12.55
C LEU A 23 -21.16 -37.34 -13.86
N LYS A 24 -21.60 -37.89 -14.99
CA LYS A 24 -21.57 -37.20 -16.28
C LYS A 24 -22.30 -35.86 -16.22
N PHE A 25 -23.51 -35.85 -15.65
CA PHE A 25 -24.33 -34.63 -15.57
C PHE A 25 -23.69 -33.56 -14.68
N THR A 26 -23.07 -33.97 -13.56
CA THR A 26 -22.31 -33.06 -12.69
C THR A 26 -21.12 -32.43 -13.42
N ILE A 27 -20.38 -33.22 -14.21
CA ILE A 27 -19.24 -32.73 -14.99
C ILE A 27 -19.70 -31.73 -16.06
N GLU A 28 -20.79 -32.05 -16.77
CA GLU A 28 -21.36 -31.17 -17.81
C GLU A 28 -21.85 -29.84 -17.21
N GLY A 29 -22.46 -29.86 -16.02
CA GLY A 29 -22.86 -28.66 -15.30
C GLY A 29 -21.67 -27.76 -14.95
N THR A 30 -20.62 -28.33 -14.34
CA THR A 30 -19.40 -27.58 -13.98
C THR A 30 -18.65 -27.07 -15.21
N ALA A 31 -18.65 -27.82 -16.31
CA ALA A 31 -18.03 -27.37 -17.56
C ALA A 31 -18.75 -26.14 -18.14
N ALA A 32 -20.08 -26.13 -18.13
CA ALA A 32 -20.87 -24.99 -18.59
C ALA A 32 -20.64 -23.74 -17.73
N GLU A 33 -20.59 -23.90 -16.40
CA GLU A 33 -20.30 -22.81 -15.46
C GLU A 33 -18.90 -22.25 -15.68
N ARG A 34 -17.89 -23.11 -15.88
CA ARG A 34 -16.52 -22.69 -16.21
C ARG A 34 -16.48 -21.87 -17.49
N THR A 35 -17.16 -22.32 -18.55
CA THR A 35 -17.20 -21.59 -19.83
C THR A 35 -17.87 -20.23 -19.67
N ALA A 36 -19.00 -20.16 -18.95
CA ALA A 36 -19.67 -18.89 -18.66
C ALA A 36 -18.78 -17.93 -17.87
N LEU A 37 -18.08 -18.43 -16.84
CA LEU A 37 -17.15 -17.62 -16.06
C LEU A 37 -15.97 -17.14 -16.90
N SER A 38 -15.39 -18.00 -17.74
CA SER A 38 -14.29 -17.63 -18.63
C SER A 38 -14.70 -16.55 -19.64
N ALA A 39 -15.92 -16.62 -20.19
CA ALA A 39 -16.45 -15.60 -21.08
C ALA A 39 -16.58 -14.25 -20.36
N LYS A 40 -17.10 -14.26 -19.12
CA LYS A 40 -17.20 -13.06 -18.28
C LYS A 40 -15.83 -12.46 -17.95
N ILE A 41 -14.83 -13.29 -17.63
CA ILE A 41 -13.47 -12.82 -17.37
C ILE A 41 -12.91 -12.10 -18.60
N HIS A 42 -13.05 -12.69 -19.79
CA HIS A 42 -12.55 -12.06 -21.02
C HIS A 42 -13.27 -10.75 -21.37
N GLU A 43 -14.58 -10.66 -21.13
CA GLU A 43 -15.32 -9.41 -21.26
C GLU A 43 -14.74 -8.32 -20.34
N GLN A 44 -14.54 -8.65 -19.05
CA GLN A 44 -13.98 -7.74 -18.05
C GLN A 44 -12.52 -7.36 -18.33
N GLU A 45 -11.70 -8.28 -18.83
CA GLU A 45 -10.33 -8.00 -19.28
C GLU A 45 -10.32 -7.01 -20.45
N GLY A 46 -11.29 -7.11 -21.36
CA GLY A 46 -11.49 -6.14 -22.45
C GLY A 46 -11.83 -4.74 -21.94
N GLU A 47 -12.77 -4.63 -21.00
CA GLU A 47 -13.12 -3.36 -20.35
C GLU A 47 -11.93 -2.75 -19.60
N LEU A 48 -11.18 -3.58 -18.90
CA LEU A 48 -10.00 -3.15 -18.14
C LEU A 48 -8.90 -2.66 -19.07
N SER A 49 -8.69 -3.31 -20.21
CA SER A 49 -7.73 -2.87 -21.22
C SER A 49 -8.10 -1.50 -21.79
N LEU A 50 -9.40 -1.25 -22.05
CA LEU A 50 -9.88 0.06 -22.47
C LEU A 50 -9.59 1.13 -21.41
N LEU A 51 -9.92 0.85 -20.14
CA LEU A 51 -9.67 1.78 -19.04
C LEU A 51 -8.17 2.07 -18.83
N GLN A 52 -7.31 1.07 -19.02
CA GLN A 52 -5.87 1.26 -18.98
C GLN A 52 -5.36 2.16 -20.10
N ALA A 53 -5.94 2.05 -21.30
CA ALA A 53 -5.60 2.93 -22.41
C ALA A 53 -5.98 4.39 -22.10
N ASP A 54 -7.18 4.61 -21.59
CA ASP A 54 -7.61 5.95 -21.15
C ASP A 54 -6.68 6.48 -20.04
N TRP A 55 -6.39 5.66 -19.03
CA TRP A 55 -5.48 6.04 -17.95
C TRP A 55 -4.10 6.43 -18.48
N ALA A 56 -3.55 5.69 -19.45
CA ALA A 56 -2.27 6.02 -20.06
C ALA A 56 -2.32 7.40 -20.77
N VAL A 57 -3.42 7.71 -21.46
CA VAL A 57 -3.61 9.01 -22.11
C VAL A 57 -3.75 10.13 -21.08
N LEU A 58 -4.47 9.92 -19.98
CA LEU A 58 -4.62 10.95 -18.94
C LEU A 58 -3.33 11.21 -18.16
N ASN A 59 -2.48 10.20 -17.97
CA ASN A 59 -1.20 10.34 -17.25
C ASN A 59 -0.04 10.78 -18.14
N GLN A 60 -0.24 10.92 -19.44
CA GLN A 60 0.83 11.40 -20.32
C GLN A 60 1.24 12.82 -19.91
N PRO A 61 2.54 13.16 -19.94
CA PRO A 61 3.03 14.46 -19.51
C PRO A 61 2.38 15.62 -20.29
N GLY A 62 2.09 15.42 -21.59
CA GLY A 62 1.38 16.42 -22.40
C GLY A 62 -0.04 16.75 -21.91
N HIS A 63 -0.69 15.86 -21.14
CA HIS A 63 -2.00 16.11 -20.55
C HIS A 63 -1.90 16.70 -19.13
N VAL A 64 -0.95 16.20 -18.33
CA VAL A 64 -0.77 16.63 -16.93
C VAL A 64 -0.08 17.99 -16.81
N GLU A 65 0.96 18.24 -17.62
CA GLU A 65 1.78 19.45 -17.51
C GLU A 65 0.99 20.76 -17.68
N PRO A 66 0.04 20.89 -18.64
CA PRO A 66 -0.80 22.09 -18.73
C PRO A 66 -1.69 22.32 -17.51
N ILE A 67 -2.17 21.24 -16.87
CA ILE A 67 -3.02 21.32 -15.66
C ILE A 67 -2.17 21.80 -14.48
N VAL A 68 -0.99 21.20 -14.29
CA VAL A 68 -0.05 21.61 -13.23
C VAL A 68 0.36 23.06 -13.42
N ARG A 69 0.67 23.48 -14.65
CA ARG A 69 1.04 24.87 -14.96
C ARG A 69 -0.08 25.87 -14.67
N ARG A 70 -1.34 25.49 -14.92
CA ARG A 70 -2.50 26.35 -14.62
C ARG A 70 -2.70 26.57 -13.12
N HIS A 71 -2.45 25.54 -12.33
CA HIS A 71 -2.70 25.54 -10.89
C HIS A 71 -1.41 25.57 -10.05
N GLU A 72 -0.30 26.05 -10.61
CA GLU A 72 1.02 26.02 -9.98
C GLU A 72 1.05 26.71 -8.60
N VAL A 73 0.31 27.81 -8.47
CA VAL A 73 0.19 28.58 -7.21
C VAL A 73 -0.54 27.79 -6.12
N GLU A 74 -1.55 27.00 -6.49
CA GLU A 74 -2.36 26.21 -5.56
C GLU A 74 -1.69 24.88 -5.21
N LEU A 75 -1.05 24.24 -6.20
CA LEU A 75 -0.37 22.97 -6.03
C LEU A 75 0.96 23.12 -5.28
N ALA A 76 1.67 24.24 -5.48
CA ALA A 76 3.05 24.43 -5.01
C ALA A 76 3.98 23.26 -5.40
N VAL A 77 3.69 22.59 -6.52
CA VAL A 77 4.47 21.46 -7.04
C VAL A 77 5.41 22.01 -8.12
N GLY A 78 6.70 22.07 -7.82
CA GLY A 78 7.76 22.42 -8.76
C GLY A 78 8.71 21.26 -9.03
N PRO A 79 9.57 21.36 -10.06
CA PRO A 79 10.65 20.40 -10.24
C PRO A 79 11.54 20.38 -9.00
N VAL A 80 11.86 19.17 -8.54
CA VAL A 80 12.79 18.97 -7.42
C VAL A 80 14.15 19.56 -7.78
N LYS A 81 14.71 20.36 -6.88
CA LYS A 81 16.03 20.96 -7.07
C LYS A 81 17.11 20.04 -6.51
N GLN A 82 18.32 20.13 -7.05
CA GLN A 82 19.44 19.29 -6.63
C GLN A 82 19.76 19.45 -5.14
N GLU A 83 19.55 20.65 -4.58
CA GLU A 83 19.83 20.93 -3.17
C GLU A 83 18.89 20.18 -2.20
N GLN A 84 17.74 19.68 -2.71
CA GLN A 84 16.79 18.88 -1.92
C GLN A 84 17.22 17.42 -1.80
N PHE A 85 18.19 16.98 -2.60
CA PHE A 85 18.77 15.64 -2.50
C PHE A 85 20.02 15.70 -1.60
N ALA A 86 19.97 15.02 -0.46
CA ALA A 86 21.09 14.89 0.45
C ALA A 86 21.55 13.42 0.51
N ALA A 87 22.86 13.21 0.63
CA ALA A 87 23.39 11.89 0.93
C ALA A 87 23.03 11.49 2.37
N PHE A 88 22.91 10.18 2.64
CA PHE A 88 22.65 9.68 4.00
C PHE A 88 23.69 10.17 5.02
N THR A 89 24.93 10.43 4.59
CA THR A 89 26.01 10.98 5.44
C THR A 89 25.81 12.44 5.81
N ALA A 90 24.95 13.17 5.09
CA ALA A 90 24.60 14.57 5.38
C ALA A 90 23.45 14.69 6.39
N ILE A 91 22.89 13.57 6.86
CA ILE A 91 21.89 13.57 7.93
C ILE A 91 22.58 13.98 9.22
N PRO A 92 22.18 15.10 9.87
CA PRO A 92 22.81 15.52 11.11
C PRO A 92 22.55 14.49 12.22
N MET A 93 23.54 14.28 13.08
CA MET A 93 23.36 13.46 14.28
C MET A 93 22.27 14.11 15.15
N ARG A 94 21.49 13.28 15.84
CA ARG A 94 20.48 13.76 16.79
C ARG A 94 21.16 14.73 17.77
N PRO A 95 20.65 15.97 17.96
CA PRO A 95 21.23 16.90 18.90
C PRO A 95 21.25 16.29 20.30
N ALA A 96 22.24 16.68 21.11
CA ALA A 96 22.28 16.30 22.51
C ALA A 96 20.99 16.72 23.19
N ARG A 97 20.51 15.90 24.14
CA ARG A 97 19.34 16.26 24.93
C ARG A 97 19.65 17.56 25.68
N PRO A 98 18.75 18.57 25.69
CA PRO A 98 18.97 19.77 26.47
C PRO A 98 19.23 19.41 27.93
N ASP A 99 20.22 20.06 28.55
CA ASP A 99 20.47 19.93 29.98
C ASP A 99 19.40 20.71 30.74
N THR A 100 18.32 20.01 31.10
CA THR A 100 17.20 20.62 31.81
C THR A 100 17.59 21.07 33.19
N ALA A 101 18.54 20.40 33.86
CA ALA A 101 18.99 20.80 35.20
C ALA A 101 19.78 22.12 35.17
N ALA A 102 20.66 22.30 34.17
CA ALA A 102 21.36 23.56 33.98
C ALA A 102 20.40 24.70 33.59
N MET A 103 19.38 24.42 32.78
CA MET A 103 18.35 25.40 32.43
C MET A 103 17.49 25.78 33.64
N ASP A 104 17.07 24.82 34.44
CA ASP A 104 16.30 25.07 35.67
C ASP A 104 17.11 25.90 36.68
N ALA A 105 18.41 25.59 36.83
CA ALA A 105 19.31 26.37 37.68
C ALA A 105 19.49 27.81 37.17
N LEU A 106 19.64 28.00 35.85
CA LEU A 106 19.71 29.32 35.23
C LEU A 106 18.43 30.12 35.51
N PHE A 107 17.26 29.53 35.31
CA PHE A 107 15.99 30.21 35.55
C PHE A 107 15.78 30.57 37.03
N GLN A 108 16.21 29.70 37.95
CA GLN A 108 16.15 29.97 39.38
C GLN A 108 17.07 31.14 39.78
N ALA A 109 18.30 31.18 39.26
CA ALA A 109 19.25 32.26 39.55
C ALA A 109 18.72 33.64 39.06
N VAL A 110 18.14 33.67 37.85
CA VAL A 110 17.51 34.88 37.31
C VAL A 110 16.30 35.30 38.14
N ALA A 111 15.49 34.35 38.64
CA ALA A 111 14.35 34.64 39.51
C ALA A 111 14.76 35.19 40.89
N GLU A 112 15.95 34.82 41.36
CA GLU A 112 16.56 35.33 42.59
C GLU A 112 17.27 36.68 42.38
N GLY A 113 17.27 37.22 41.15
CA GLY A 113 17.84 38.52 40.80
C GLY A 113 19.36 38.50 40.63
N ILE A 114 19.96 37.32 40.46
CA ILE A 114 21.39 37.15 40.17
C ILE A 114 21.56 37.27 38.65
N ASP A 115 22.37 38.23 38.19
CA ASP A 115 22.68 38.36 36.77
C ASP A 115 23.61 37.20 36.36
N PRO A 116 23.18 36.30 35.46
CA PRO A 116 23.99 35.18 35.04
C PRO A 116 25.25 35.58 34.26
N ILE A 117 25.37 36.84 33.80
CA ILE A 117 26.57 37.34 33.11
C ILE A 117 27.73 37.56 34.09
N ASP A 118 27.45 38.03 35.31
CA ASP A 118 28.49 38.27 36.33
C ASP A 118 29.24 36.98 36.70
N ALA A 119 28.51 35.85 36.79
CA ALA A 119 29.09 34.54 37.05
C ALA A 119 29.97 34.00 35.91
N ILE A 120 29.73 34.43 34.67
CA ILE A 120 30.56 34.06 33.51
C ILE A 120 31.83 34.92 33.47
N LEU A 121 31.71 36.21 33.80
CA LEU A 121 32.84 37.15 33.90
C LEU A 121 33.84 36.74 34.99
N GLU A 122 33.36 36.28 36.16
CA GLU A 122 34.20 35.72 37.22
C GLU A 122 34.94 34.43 36.80
N LEU A 123 34.28 33.56 36.01
CA LEU A 123 34.87 32.30 35.53
C LEU A 123 35.95 32.51 34.45
N GLU A 124 35.80 33.54 33.61
CA GLU A 124 36.79 33.92 32.59
C GLU A 124 37.86 34.88 33.11
N GLY A 125 37.76 35.33 34.37
CA GLY A 125 38.76 36.16 35.06
C GLY A 125 38.85 37.59 34.52
N ILE A 126 37.74 38.12 34.01
CA ILE A 126 37.64 39.47 33.49
C ILE A 126 36.78 40.25 34.50
N GLU A 127 37.41 41.09 35.32
CA GLU A 127 36.70 42.10 36.15
C GLU A 127 36.02 43.16 35.27
#